data_AF-A0A8S3F3E7-F1
#
_entry.id   AF-A0A8S3F3E7-F1
#
_cell.length_a   1.000
_cell.length_b   1.000
_cell.length_c   1.000
_cell.angle_alpha   90.00
_cell.angle_beta   90.00
_cell.angle_gamma   90.00
#
_symmetry.space_group_name_H-M   'P 1'
#
loop_
_entity.id
_entity.type
_entity.pdbx_description
1 polymer ?
#
loop_
_entity_poly.entity_id
_entity_poly.type
_entity_poly.pdbx_seq_one_letter_code
_entity_poly.pdbx_strand_id
1 'polypeptide(L)'
;MLPKYITILNKIIPLVNDWKRPTIQAVNYLLQIIDHGADRFPKTAKFVSGNLKLIDHVLALINEPLFYDNLQKKSSIKTNFMNTALEFLVNMISEPEILAHMKQASSAPIFLRLTSCKHKSLALHANNLLAYTIREEDIKAMPNSGLLLKKNIKILKTTINKKSDDHSNTEQLLETLRGN
;
A
#
# COMPACT_ATOMS: atom_id res chain seq x y z
N MET A 1 -16.87 -16.29 -0.55
CA MET A 1 -16.97 -15.38 0.62
C MET A 1 -16.74 -13.91 0.26
N LEU A 2 -15.75 -13.60 -0.59
CA LEU A 2 -15.43 -12.22 -0.99
C LEU A 2 -16.59 -11.37 -1.55
N PRO A 3 -17.50 -11.89 -2.38
CA PRO A 3 -18.67 -11.12 -2.83
C PRO A 3 -19.56 -10.65 -1.67
N LYS A 4 -19.69 -11.45 -0.60
CA LYS A 4 -20.44 -11.04 0.61
C LYS A 4 -19.74 -9.89 1.33
N TYR A 5 -18.42 -9.95 1.46
CA TYR A 5 -17.62 -8.87 2.04
C TYR A 5 -17.69 -7.59 1.21
N ILE A 6 -17.61 -7.69 -0.12
CA ILE A 6 -17.77 -6.56 -1.02
C ILE A 6 -19.15 -5.92 -0.84
N THR A 7 -20.23 -6.72 -0.75
CA THR A 7 -21.58 -6.20 -0.48
C THR A 7 -21.68 -5.48 0.87
N ILE A 8 -21.02 -6.01 1.91
CA ILE A 8 -20.97 -5.34 3.23
C ILE A 8 -20.22 -4.02 3.11
N LEU A 9 -19.02 -4.03 2.53
CA LEU A 9 -18.17 -2.84 2.35
C LEU A 9 -18.89 -1.74 1.56
N ASN A 10 -19.60 -2.09 0.48
CA ASN A 10 -20.42 -1.14 -0.29
C ASN A 10 -21.43 -0.38 0.58
N LYS A 11 -21.99 -1.03 1.61
CA LYS A 11 -22.97 -0.41 2.50
C LYS A 11 -22.33 0.47 3.56
N ILE A 12 -21.15 0.08 4.06
CA ILE A 12 -20.55 0.74 5.22
C ILE A 12 -19.55 1.84 4.87
N ILE A 13 -18.86 1.76 3.71
CA ILE A 13 -17.85 2.76 3.29
C ILE A 13 -18.46 4.16 3.13
N PRO A 14 -19.67 4.35 2.57
CA PRO A 14 -20.28 5.67 2.50
C PRO A 14 -20.46 6.36 3.88
N LEU A 15 -20.44 5.58 4.96
CA LEU A 15 -20.61 6.04 6.34
C LEU A 15 -19.26 6.13 7.09
N VAL A 16 -18.13 6.15 6.39
CA VAL A 16 -16.77 6.09 6.98
C VAL A 16 -16.53 7.16 8.03
N ASN A 17 -17.09 8.36 7.87
CA ASN A 17 -16.96 9.45 8.82
C ASN A 17 -17.62 9.16 10.19
N ASP A 18 -18.60 8.26 10.22
CA ASP A 18 -19.29 7.84 11.44
C ASP A 18 -18.69 6.58 12.08
N TRP A 19 -17.63 6.02 11.47
CA TRP A 19 -17.04 4.78 11.96
C TRP A 19 -16.42 4.95 13.34
N LYS A 20 -16.95 4.16 14.28
CA LYS A 20 -16.36 3.99 15.61
C LYS A 20 -15.21 3.01 15.56
N ARG A 21 -14.43 2.98 16.64
CA ARG A 21 -13.30 2.07 16.84
C ARG A 21 -13.59 0.61 16.46
N PRO A 22 -14.74 0.00 16.85
CA PRO A 22 -15.04 -1.39 16.50
C PRO A 22 -15.20 -1.63 15.00
N THR A 23 -15.78 -0.67 14.26
CA THR A 23 -15.95 -0.77 12.81
C THR A 23 -14.59 -0.77 12.11
N ILE A 24 -13.70 0.15 12.50
CA ILE A 24 -12.32 0.22 11.96
C ILE A 24 -11.59 -1.09 12.23
N GLN A 25 -11.72 -1.65 13.45
CA GLN A 25 -11.17 -2.95 13.82
C GLN A 25 -11.71 -4.08 12.95
N ALA A 26 -13.02 -4.17 12.77
CA ALA A 26 -13.66 -5.22 12.00
C ALA A 26 -13.20 -5.21 10.53
N VAL A 27 -13.13 -4.02 9.92
CA VAL A 27 -12.64 -3.88 8.54
C VAL A 27 -11.15 -4.18 8.46
N ASN A 28 -10.36 -3.76 9.44
CA ASN A 28 -8.94 -4.11 9.51
C ASN A 28 -8.72 -5.62 9.57
N TYR A 29 -9.45 -6.33 10.44
CA TYR A 29 -9.37 -7.79 10.54
C TYR A 29 -9.81 -8.48 9.26
N LEU A 30 -10.84 -7.96 8.59
CA LEU A 30 -11.28 -8.47 7.30
C LEU A 30 -10.17 -8.39 6.26
N LEU A 31 -9.44 -7.27 6.19
CA LEU A 31 -8.29 -7.15 5.29
C LEU A 31 -7.19 -8.15 5.65
N GLN A 32 -6.86 -8.30 6.92
CA GLN A 32 -5.85 -9.28 7.38
C GLN A 32 -6.26 -10.72 7.07
N ILE A 33 -7.54 -11.06 7.23
CA ILE A 33 -8.05 -12.40 6.89
C ILE A 33 -7.97 -12.64 5.39
N ILE A 34 -8.28 -11.64 4.56
CA ILE A 34 -8.15 -11.79 3.11
C ILE A 34 -6.66 -11.93 2.74
N ASP A 35 -5.79 -11.11 3.32
CA ASP A 35 -4.36 -11.09 3.01
C ASP A 35 -3.63 -12.36 3.48
N HIS A 36 -3.98 -12.88 4.67
CA HIS A 36 -3.24 -13.97 5.33
C HIS A 36 -4.02 -15.29 5.46
N GLY A 37 -5.34 -15.29 5.27
CA GLY A 37 -6.21 -16.43 5.60
C GLY A 37 -6.17 -17.62 4.63
N ALA A 38 -5.17 -17.72 3.77
CA ALA A 38 -5.02 -18.83 2.82
C ALA A 38 -3.54 -19.19 2.53
N ASP A 39 -2.67 -19.08 3.54
CA ASP A 39 -1.28 -19.54 3.56
C ASP A 39 -0.39 -19.10 2.38
N ARG A 40 0.26 -17.94 2.56
CA ARG A 40 1.49 -17.42 1.90
C ARG A 40 1.62 -17.68 0.37
N PHE A 41 1.01 -16.78 -0.42
CA PHE A 41 1.19 -16.51 -1.89
C PHE A 41 0.94 -17.72 -2.84
N PRO A 42 0.36 -17.63 -4.07
CA PRO A 42 -0.23 -16.54 -4.88
C PRO A 42 -1.76 -16.66 -5.07
N LYS A 43 -2.44 -17.57 -4.35
CA LYS A 43 -3.87 -17.82 -4.55
C LYS A 43 -4.75 -16.62 -4.15
N THR A 44 -4.33 -15.84 -3.16
CA THR A 44 -5.07 -14.66 -2.69
C THR A 44 -5.14 -13.57 -3.75
N ALA A 45 -4.01 -13.22 -4.37
CA ALA A 45 -3.99 -12.13 -5.33
C ALA A 45 -4.78 -12.49 -6.59
N LYS A 46 -4.66 -13.73 -7.09
CA LYS A 46 -5.53 -14.26 -8.16
C LYS A 46 -7.01 -14.28 -7.79
N PHE A 47 -7.33 -14.53 -6.53
CA PHE A 47 -8.72 -14.51 -6.06
C PHE A 47 -9.28 -13.08 -6.00
N VAL A 48 -8.45 -12.11 -5.58
CA VAL A 48 -8.79 -10.68 -5.56
C VAL A 48 -8.86 -10.10 -6.98
N SER A 49 -8.04 -10.57 -7.93
CA SER A 49 -8.08 -10.10 -9.32
C SER A 49 -9.43 -10.40 -10.00
N GLY A 50 -10.11 -11.49 -9.61
CA GLY A 50 -11.50 -11.76 -9.99
C GLY A 50 -12.55 -10.85 -9.31
N ASN A 51 -12.14 -9.96 -8.41
CA ASN A 51 -13.00 -9.15 -7.55
C ASN A 51 -12.42 -7.73 -7.31
N LEU A 52 -12.03 -7.04 -8.39
CA LEU A 52 -11.34 -5.74 -8.36
C LEU A 52 -12.04 -4.65 -7.54
N LYS A 53 -13.36 -4.76 -7.33
CA LYS A 53 -14.11 -3.83 -6.47
C LYS A 53 -13.59 -3.77 -5.02
N LEU A 54 -12.92 -4.83 -4.54
CA LEU A 54 -12.23 -4.76 -3.25
C LEU A 54 -11.05 -3.77 -3.29
N ILE A 55 -10.31 -3.72 -4.39
CA ILE A 55 -9.22 -2.76 -4.60
C ILE A 55 -9.78 -1.33 -4.58
N ASP A 56 -10.90 -1.08 -5.26
CA ASP A 56 -11.57 0.22 -5.25
C ASP A 56 -11.94 0.66 -3.82
N HIS A 57 -12.52 -0.24 -3.04
CA HIS A 57 -12.86 0.02 -1.65
C HIS A 57 -11.63 0.36 -0.80
N VAL A 58 -10.54 -0.39 -0.95
CA VAL A 58 -9.30 -0.12 -0.21
C VAL A 58 -8.70 1.22 -0.62
N LEU A 59 -8.66 1.52 -1.92
CA LEU A 59 -8.20 2.80 -2.47
C LEU A 59 -9.04 3.98 -1.95
N ALA A 60 -10.37 3.83 -1.92
CA ALA A 60 -11.26 4.83 -1.36
C ALA A 60 -10.93 5.09 0.12
N LEU A 61 -10.84 4.02 0.92
CA LEU A 61 -10.56 4.12 2.36
C LEU A 61 -9.21 4.78 2.66
N ILE A 62 -8.14 4.46 1.92
CA ILE A 62 -6.83 5.12 2.15
C ILE A 62 -6.81 6.58 1.66
N ASN A 63 -7.75 6.97 0.79
CA ASN A 63 -7.89 8.34 0.32
C ASN A 63 -8.77 9.20 1.25
N GLU A 64 -9.47 8.59 2.21
CA GLU A 64 -10.35 9.30 3.14
C GLU A 64 -9.56 10.21 4.11
N PRO A 65 -9.94 11.50 4.26
CA PRO A 65 -9.28 12.44 5.17
C PRO A 65 -9.23 11.95 6.62
N LEU A 66 -10.29 11.24 7.06
CA LEU A 66 -10.42 10.68 8.41
C LEU A 66 -9.19 9.88 8.84
N PHE A 67 -8.56 9.14 7.93
CA PHE A 67 -7.39 8.35 8.24
C PHE A 67 -6.10 9.14 8.04
N TYR A 68 -6.01 9.94 6.98
CA TYR A 68 -4.82 10.72 6.64
C TYR A 68 -4.43 11.73 7.73
N ASP A 69 -5.37 12.53 8.23
CA ASP A 69 -5.09 13.61 9.19
C ASP A 69 -4.56 13.09 10.54
N ASN A 70 -4.82 11.81 10.83
CA ASN A 70 -4.42 11.16 12.07
C ASN A 70 -3.05 10.45 11.98
N LEU A 71 -2.42 10.41 10.80
CA LEU A 71 -1.13 9.73 10.59
C LEU A 71 0.08 10.46 11.21
N GLN A 72 -0.08 11.73 11.63
CA GLN A 72 0.97 12.53 12.26
C GLN A 72 1.13 12.24 13.77
N LYS A 73 0.15 11.59 14.41
CA LYS A 73 0.14 11.27 15.86
C LYS A 73 0.67 9.84 16.11
N LYS A 74 1.14 9.56 17.34
CA LYS A 74 1.63 8.23 17.77
C LYS A 74 0.65 7.11 17.37
N SER A 75 1.18 5.89 17.19
CA SER A 75 0.45 4.67 16.77
C SER A 75 -0.99 4.63 17.30
N SER A 76 -1.94 4.71 16.37
CA SER A 76 -3.38 4.66 16.62
C SER A 76 -4.00 3.53 15.80
N ILE A 77 -5.24 3.15 16.13
CA ILE A 77 -6.00 2.17 15.36
C ILE A 77 -6.16 2.57 13.88
N LYS A 78 -6.26 3.88 13.60
CA LYS A 78 -6.34 4.43 12.24
C LYS A 78 -5.01 4.27 11.51
N THR A 79 -3.90 4.51 12.19
CA THR A 79 -2.55 4.31 11.64
C THR A 79 -2.30 2.85 11.32
N ASN A 80 -2.69 1.93 12.22
CA ASN A 80 -2.56 0.49 12.01
C ASN A 80 -3.43 0.03 10.84
N PHE A 81 -4.69 0.49 10.77
CA PHE A 81 -5.58 0.22 9.65
C PHE A 81 -4.98 0.67 8.31
N MET A 82 -4.47 1.90 8.24
CA MET A 82 -3.79 2.40 7.03
C MET A 82 -2.58 1.54 6.66
N ASN A 83 -1.82 1.06 7.65
CA ASN A 83 -0.65 0.24 7.39
C ASN A 83 -1.05 -1.11 6.80
N THR A 84 -2.04 -1.77 7.38
CA THR A 84 -2.62 -3.01 6.85
C THR A 84 -3.21 -2.80 5.45
N ALA A 85 -3.92 -1.70 5.20
CA ALA A 85 -4.49 -1.40 3.89
C ALA A 85 -3.41 -1.22 2.81
N LEU A 86 -2.32 -0.50 3.10
CA LEU A 86 -1.22 -0.36 2.16
C LEU A 86 -0.44 -1.66 1.98
N GLU A 87 -0.19 -2.41 3.06
CA GLU A 87 0.47 -3.71 3.00
C GLU A 87 -0.33 -4.70 2.15
N PHE A 88 -1.65 -4.76 2.33
CA PHE A 88 -2.55 -5.53 1.49
C PHE A 88 -2.37 -5.17 0.01
N LEU A 89 -2.40 -3.88 -0.35
CA LEU A 89 -2.20 -3.46 -1.74
C LEU A 89 -0.81 -3.87 -2.27
N VAL A 90 0.24 -3.79 -1.44
CA VAL A 90 1.60 -4.22 -1.83
C VAL A 90 1.62 -5.72 -2.14
N ASN A 91 0.90 -6.54 -1.37
CA ASN A 91 0.83 -7.98 -1.60
C ASN A 91 0.01 -8.34 -2.85
N MET A 92 -0.94 -7.49 -3.25
CA MET A 92 -1.77 -7.72 -4.44
C MET A 92 -1.15 -7.22 -5.74
N ILE A 93 -0.22 -6.26 -5.69
CA ILE A 93 0.28 -5.55 -6.88
C ILE A 93 1.09 -6.43 -7.86
N SER A 94 1.50 -7.63 -7.42
CA SER A 94 2.16 -8.61 -8.29
C SER A 94 1.25 -9.20 -9.35
N GLU A 95 -0.07 -9.14 -9.18
CA GLU A 95 -1.03 -9.61 -10.19
C GLU A 95 -1.27 -8.54 -11.25
N PRO A 96 -1.01 -8.83 -12.55
CA PRO A 96 -1.08 -7.84 -13.62
C PRO A 96 -2.42 -7.12 -13.74
N GLU A 97 -3.54 -7.83 -13.55
CA GLU A 97 -4.88 -7.26 -13.65
C GLU A 97 -5.14 -6.24 -12.54
N ILE A 98 -4.66 -6.52 -11.33
CA ILE A 98 -4.78 -5.60 -10.19
C ILE A 98 -3.93 -4.35 -10.44
N LEU A 99 -2.69 -4.52 -10.89
CA LEU A 99 -1.81 -3.39 -11.22
C LEU A 99 -2.41 -2.52 -12.34
N ALA A 100 -2.92 -3.13 -13.41
CA ALA A 100 -3.57 -2.41 -14.50
C ALA A 100 -4.78 -1.61 -14.00
N HIS A 101 -5.62 -2.22 -13.15
CA HIS A 101 -6.78 -1.58 -12.54
C HIS A 101 -6.38 -0.38 -11.66
N MET A 102 -5.36 -0.53 -10.81
CA MET A 102 -4.86 0.57 -9.97
C MET A 102 -4.32 1.76 -10.80
N LYS A 103 -3.62 1.47 -11.91
CA LYS A 103 -3.15 2.51 -12.85
C LYS A 103 -4.31 3.25 -13.50
N GLN A 104 -5.36 2.53 -13.92
CA GLN A 104 -6.57 3.14 -14.49
C GLN A 104 -7.31 4.02 -13.46
N ALA A 105 -7.35 3.59 -12.20
CA ALA A 105 -7.92 4.35 -11.09
C ALA A 105 -7.09 5.61 -10.71
N SER A 106 -5.96 5.88 -11.38
CA SER A 106 -5.09 7.02 -11.09
C SER A 106 -4.68 7.07 -9.61
N SER A 107 -4.26 5.94 -9.04
CA SER A 107 -3.98 5.82 -7.60
C SER A 107 -2.65 6.47 -7.16
N ALA A 108 -1.76 6.83 -8.08
CA ALA A 108 -0.42 7.36 -7.77
C ALA A 108 -0.42 8.61 -6.86
N PRO A 109 -1.32 9.61 -7.03
CA PRO A 109 -1.38 10.77 -6.14
C PRO A 109 -1.72 10.39 -4.69
N ILE A 110 -2.55 9.35 -4.47
CA ILE A 110 -2.90 8.87 -3.12
C ILE A 110 -1.62 8.40 -2.41
N PHE A 111 -0.82 7.56 -3.08
CA PHE A 111 0.41 7.02 -2.52
C PHE A 111 1.47 8.10 -2.33
N LEU A 112 1.60 9.03 -3.28
CA LEU A 112 2.53 10.15 -3.20
C LEU A 112 2.36 10.93 -1.89
N ARG A 113 1.13 11.31 -1.52
CA ARG A 113 0.87 12.01 -0.25
C ARG A 113 1.41 11.23 0.95
N LEU A 114 1.24 9.91 0.95
CA LEU A 114 1.62 9.02 2.05
C LEU A 114 3.13 8.78 2.17
N THR A 115 3.92 9.02 1.12
CA THR A 115 5.40 8.89 1.15
C THR A 115 6.09 9.88 2.11
N SER A 116 5.40 10.97 2.45
CA SER A 116 5.86 12.00 3.39
C SER A 116 5.57 11.67 4.86
N CYS A 117 4.80 10.60 5.12
CA CYS A 117 4.41 10.20 6.46
C CYS A 117 5.63 9.88 7.35
N LYS A 118 5.58 10.29 8.63
CA LYS A 118 6.63 9.98 9.61
C LYS A 118 6.67 8.50 9.99
N HIS A 119 5.57 7.79 9.81
CA HIS A 119 5.49 6.37 10.12
C HIS A 119 6.23 5.56 9.05
N LYS A 120 7.35 4.94 9.43
CA LYS A 120 8.29 4.31 8.49
C LYS A 120 7.67 3.23 7.62
N SER A 121 6.85 2.35 8.19
CA SER A 121 6.23 1.24 7.44
C SER A 121 5.25 1.74 6.39
N LEU A 122 4.27 2.57 6.79
CA LEU A 122 3.40 3.32 5.88
C LEU A 122 4.14 4.01 4.73
N ALA A 123 5.18 4.79 5.06
CA ALA A 123 5.97 5.48 4.04
C ALA A 123 6.65 4.47 3.09
N LEU A 124 7.16 3.35 3.60
CA LEU A 124 7.76 2.30 2.78
C LEU A 124 6.73 1.64 1.84
N HIS A 125 5.58 1.19 2.35
CA HIS A 125 4.53 0.58 1.52
C HIS A 125 4.02 1.57 0.47
N ALA A 126 3.81 2.84 0.84
CA ALA A 126 3.41 3.88 -0.11
C ALA A 126 4.44 4.08 -1.22
N ASN A 127 5.73 4.08 -0.89
CA ASN A 127 6.80 4.19 -1.87
C ASN A 127 6.88 2.97 -2.80
N ASN A 128 6.68 1.76 -2.28
CA ASN A 128 6.60 0.54 -3.10
C ASN A 128 5.44 0.63 -4.10
N LEU A 129 4.24 0.97 -3.64
CA LEU A 129 3.06 1.11 -4.50
C LEU A 129 3.25 2.20 -5.56
N LEU A 130 3.84 3.33 -5.17
CA LEU A 130 4.11 4.42 -6.09
C LEU A 130 5.08 3.99 -7.20
N ALA A 131 6.12 3.20 -6.90
CA ALA A 131 7.06 2.71 -7.91
C ALA A 131 6.39 1.91 -9.04
N TYR A 132 5.32 1.17 -8.73
CA TYR A 132 4.59 0.39 -9.72
C TYR A 132 3.48 1.17 -10.43
N THR A 133 2.84 2.11 -9.74
CA THR A 133 1.62 2.79 -10.22
C THR A 133 1.88 4.16 -10.85
N ILE A 134 3.03 4.77 -10.60
CA ILE A 134 3.40 6.03 -11.23
C ILE A 134 3.53 5.86 -12.74
N ARG A 135 2.90 6.73 -13.51
CA ARG A 135 3.09 6.80 -14.96
C ARG A 135 4.11 7.86 -15.32
N GLU A 136 4.62 7.81 -16.54
CA GLU A 136 5.63 8.75 -17.00
C GLU A 136 5.11 10.19 -17.02
N GLU A 137 3.81 10.37 -17.31
CA GLU A 137 3.13 11.67 -17.27
C GLU A 137 3.04 12.20 -15.83
N ASP A 138 2.81 11.31 -14.86
CA ASP A 138 2.74 11.67 -13.44
C ASP A 138 4.13 12.11 -12.93
N ILE A 139 5.22 11.46 -13.39
CA ILE A 139 6.61 11.86 -13.09
C ILE A 139 6.90 13.27 -13.63
N LYS A 140 6.46 13.56 -14.86
CA LYS A 140 6.67 14.86 -15.52
C LYS A 140 5.88 15.98 -14.83
N ALA A 141 4.72 15.67 -14.27
CA ALA A 141 3.89 16.62 -13.53
C ALA A 141 4.33 16.82 -12.07
N MET A 142 5.19 15.95 -11.53
CA MET A 142 5.62 16.01 -10.13
C MET A 142 6.73 17.05 -9.90
N PRO A 143 6.52 18.05 -9.03
CA PRO A 143 7.63 18.85 -8.54
C PRO A 143 8.54 17.96 -7.68
N ASN A 144 9.80 17.84 -8.09
CA ASN A 144 10.86 17.08 -7.41
C ASN A 144 10.79 15.54 -7.47
N SER A 145 10.38 14.96 -8.60
CA SER A 145 10.41 13.50 -8.84
C SER A 145 11.77 12.83 -8.50
N GLY A 146 12.89 13.50 -8.76
CA GLY A 146 14.24 13.01 -8.39
C GLY A 146 14.49 12.87 -6.88
N LEU A 147 13.84 13.68 -6.04
CA LEU A 147 13.96 13.59 -4.57
C LEU A 147 13.27 12.35 -4.02
N LEU A 148 12.14 11.96 -4.62
CA LEU A 148 11.41 10.75 -4.25
C LEU A 148 12.19 9.49 -4.60
N LEU A 149 12.77 9.44 -5.81
CA LEU A 149 13.65 8.35 -6.24
C LEU A 149 14.86 8.21 -5.29
N LYS A 150 15.52 9.33 -4.96
CA LYS A 150 16.64 9.38 -4.02
C LYS A 150 16.25 8.88 -2.63
N LYS A 151 15.06 9.25 -2.13
CA LYS A 151 14.54 8.80 -0.83
C LYS A 151 14.27 7.28 -0.83
N ASN A 152 13.69 6.75 -1.92
CA ASN A 152 13.43 5.32 -2.06
C ASN A 152 14.71 4.50 -2.12
N ILE A 153 15.68 4.92 -2.93
CA ILE A 153 17.00 4.30 -2.98
C ILE A 153 17.67 4.33 -1.60
N LYS A 154 17.57 5.44 -0.86
CA LYS A 154 18.14 5.54 0.50
C LYS A 154 17.46 4.58 1.49
N ILE A 155 16.13 4.48 1.47
CA ILE A 155 15.38 3.57 2.33
C ILE A 155 15.71 2.11 1.98
N LEU A 156 15.83 1.80 0.69
CA LEU A 156 16.18 0.47 0.19
C LEU A 156 17.59 0.08 0.66
N LYS A 157 18.59 0.94 0.43
CA LYS A 157 19.97 0.75 0.93
C LYS A 157 20.02 0.53 2.44
N THR A 158 19.25 1.31 3.20
CA THR A 158 19.20 1.18 4.67
C THR A 158 18.56 -0.15 5.11
N THR A 159 17.53 -0.61 4.40
CA THR A 159 16.84 -1.88 4.69
C THR A 159 17.71 -3.08 4.34
N ILE A 160 18.41 -3.01 3.20
CA ILE A 160 19.35 -4.04 2.75
C ILE A 160 20.52 -4.17 3.72
N ASN A 161 21.15 -3.05 4.10
CA ASN A 161 22.25 -3.04 5.08
C ASN A 161 21.84 -3.53 6.47
N LYS A 162 20.55 -3.55 6.80
CA LYS A 162 20.03 -4.12 8.05
C LYS A 162 19.69 -5.60 7.98
N LYS A 163 19.59 -6.16 6.76
CA LYS A 163 19.30 -7.58 6.50
C LYS A 163 20.57 -8.37 6.15
N SER A 164 21.75 -7.76 6.21
CA SER A 164 23.01 -8.33 5.75
C SER A 164 23.60 -9.40 6.69
N ASP A 165 22.78 -10.27 7.29
CA ASP A 165 23.29 -11.51 7.91
C ASP A 165 23.28 -12.70 6.92
N ASP A 166 22.79 -12.51 5.68
CA ASP A 166 22.90 -13.48 4.57
C ASP A 166 23.58 -12.83 3.35
N HIS A 167 24.80 -13.28 3.05
CA HIS A 167 25.81 -12.56 2.28
C HIS A 167 26.08 -13.11 0.86
N SER A 168 25.12 -13.07 -0.07
CA SER A 168 25.51 -13.09 -1.49
C SER A 168 24.62 -12.26 -2.41
N ASN A 169 23.31 -12.42 -2.34
CA ASN A 169 22.38 -11.64 -3.18
C ASN A 169 22.27 -10.16 -2.77
N THR A 170 22.58 -9.89 -1.50
CA THR A 170 22.50 -8.56 -0.87
C THR A 170 23.58 -7.62 -1.42
N GLU A 171 24.79 -8.11 -1.71
CA GLU A 171 25.91 -7.31 -2.19
C GLU A 171 25.78 -6.97 -3.68
N GLN A 172 25.41 -7.92 -4.54
CA GLN A 172 25.16 -7.66 -5.97
C GLN A 172 24.09 -6.58 -6.19
N LEU A 173 23.02 -6.60 -5.39
CA LEU A 173 21.95 -5.61 -5.48
C LEU A 173 22.43 -4.22 -5.01
N LEU A 174 23.30 -4.16 -3.99
CA LEU A 174 23.89 -2.90 -3.52
C LEU A 174 24.87 -2.31 -4.53
N GLU A 175 25.66 -3.13 -5.22
CA GLU A 175 26.53 -2.69 -6.31
C GLU A 175 25.71 -2.14 -7.48
N THR A 176 24.65 -2.84 -7.87
CA THR A 176 23.73 -2.37 -8.93
C THR A 176 23.08 -1.02 -8.59
N LEU A 177 22.76 -0.79 -7.31
CA LEU A 177 22.18 0.46 -6.79
C LEU A 177 23.20 1.56 -6.47
N ARG A 178 24.49 1.23 -6.43
CA ARG A 178 25.57 2.22 -6.37
C ARG A 178 25.83 2.78 -7.76
N GLY A 179 25.60 1.97 -8.80
CA GLY A 179 25.76 2.35 -10.19
C GLY A 179 27.23 2.54 -10.57
N ASN A 180 27.56 2.11 -11.79
CA ASN A 180 28.63 2.74 -12.56
C ASN A 180 28.21 4.15 -12.95
#